data_AF-A0A6V7IVE0-F1
#
_entry.id   AF-A0A6V7IVE0-F1
#
_cell.length_a   1.000
_cell.length_b   1.000
_cell.length_c   1.000
_cell.angle_alpha   90.00
_cell.angle_beta   90.00
_cell.angle_gamma   90.00
#
_symmetry.space_group_name_H-M   'P 1'
#
loop_
_entity.id
_entity.type
_entity.pdbx_description
1 polymer ?
#
loop_
_entity_poly.entity_id
_entity_poly.type
_entity_poly.pdbx_seq_one_letter_code
_entity_poly.pdbx_strand_id
1 'polypeptide(L)'
;SFELHWGAFNWDLHFRWLTLSGPLMKERRENIVDPFKTPAMAGGLFSMDKNYFFELGSYDEQMKIWGGENLELSFRVWQCGGSVEIAPCSHVGHLFRKSSPYTFPGGVGEILYGNLARVALVWMDEWAEFYFKFNP
;
A
#
# COMPACT_ATOMS: atom_id res chain seq x y z
N SER A 1 6.53 2.61 19.19
CA SER A 1 7.47 2.47 18.07
C SER A 1 6.75 1.80 16.90
N PHE A 2 6.99 2.25 15.66
CA PHE A 2 6.44 1.64 14.44
C PHE A 2 7.14 0.33 14.05
N GLU A 3 8.20 -0.07 14.76
CA GLU A 3 9.02 -1.27 14.46
C GLU A 3 8.28 -2.61 14.56
N LEU A 4 7.10 -2.61 15.19
CA LEU A 4 6.22 -3.78 15.34
C LEU A 4 4.93 -3.66 14.53
N HIS A 5 4.88 -2.74 13.56
CA HIS A 5 3.73 -2.56 12.69
C HIS A 5 4.09 -2.91 11.25
N TRP A 6 3.17 -3.55 10.55
CA TRP A 6 3.19 -3.72 9.10
C TRP A 6 2.04 -2.97 8.45
N GLY A 7 2.19 -2.67 7.16
CA GLY A 7 1.15 -2.09 6.35
C GLY A 7 0.22 -3.17 5.82
N ALA A 8 -1.08 -2.95 5.98
CA ALA A 8 -2.15 -3.80 5.49
C ALA A 8 -3.29 -2.93 4.93
N PHE A 9 -4.39 -3.57 4.55
CA PHE A 9 -5.58 -2.90 4.03
C PHE A 9 -6.83 -3.66 4.48
N ASN A 10 -7.99 -2.98 4.45
CA ASN A 10 -9.29 -3.62 4.64
C ASN A 10 -9.98 -3.88 3.29
N TRP A 11 -11.18 -4.46 3.30
CA TRP A 11 -11.94 -4.73 2.07
C TRP A 11 -12.40 -3.46 1.32
N ASP A 12 -12.39 -2.29 1.95
CA ASP A 12 -12.57 -1.00 1.28
C ASP A 12 -11.32 -0.51 0.54
N LEU A 13 -10.24 -1.30 0.56
CA LEU A 13 -8.93 -0.93 0.03
C LEU A 13 -8.36 0.35 0.66
N HIS A 14 -8.61 0.55 1.95
CA HIS A 14 -7.96 1.59 2.73
C HIS A 14 -6.75 1.03 3.48
N PHE A 15 -5.61 1.70 3.31
CA PHE A 15 -4.38 1.37 4.02
C PHE A 15 -4.52 1.53 5.54
N ARG A 16 -3.96 0.59 6.28
CA ARG A 16 -3.92 0.56 7.75
C ARG A 16 -2.57 0.07 8.25
N TRP A 17 -2.11 0.65 9.36
CA TRP A 17 -1.05 0.07 10.16
C TRP A 17 -1.65 -0.95 11.12
N LEU A 18 -1.19 -2.20 11.04
CA LEU A 18 -1.59 -3.25 11.96
C LEU A 18 -0.40 -3.65 12.84
N THR A 19 -0.66 -3.94 14.10
CA THR A 19 0.36 -4.50 14.98
C THR A 19 0.63 -5.95 14.59
N LEU A 20 1.91 -6.32 14.44
CA LEU A 20 2.31 -7.71 14.26
C LEU A 20 1.78 -8.55 15.42
N SER A 21 1.38 -9.80 15.16
CA SER A 21 0.86 -10.70 16.18
C SER A 21 1.44 -12.10 16.04
N GLY A 22 1.35 -12.89 17.11
CA GLY A 22 1.75 -14.29 17.10
C GLY A 22 3.24 -14.52 16.74
N PRO A 23 3.56 -15.52 15.90
CA PRO A 23 4.94 -15.89 15.56
C PRO A 23 5.77 -14.75 14.98
N LEU A 24 5.19 -13.93 14.09
CA LEU A 24 5.87 -12.80 13.46
C LEU A 24 6.35 -11.78 14.49
N MET A 25 5.57 -11.51 15.54
CA MET A 25 6.01 -10.62 16.61
C MET A 25 7.21 -11.20 17.37
N LYS A 26 7.21 -12.52 17.62
CA LYS A 26 8.29 -13.18 18.37
C LYS A 26 9.59 -13.13 17.59
N GLU A 27 9.57 -13.55 16.33
CA GLU A 27 10.71 -13.48 15.41
C GLU A 27 11.25 -12.05 15.31
N ARG A 28 10.34 -11.08 15.19
CA ARG A 28 10.70 -9.67 15.10
C ARG A 28 11.40 -9.13 16.36
N ARG A 29 11.00 -9.60 17.54
CA ARG A 29 11.63 -9.20 18.81
C ARG A 29 13.04 -9.74 18.96
N GLU A 30 13.35 -10.86 18.31
CA GLU A 30 14.69 -11.45 18.29
C GLU A 30 15.60 -10.64 17.36
N ASN A 31 15.09 -10.14 16.23
CA ASN A 31 15.85 -9.34 15.26
C ASN A 31 15.13 -8.03 14.87
N ILE A 32 15.20 -7.02 15.74
CA ILE A 32 14.47 -5.74 15.57
C ILE A 32 15.05 -4.83 14.47
N VAL A 33 16.25 -5.11 13.97
CA VAL A 33 16.95 -4.24 13.00
C VAL A 33 16.80 -4.70 11.55
N ASP A 34 16.51 -5.98 11.33
CA ASP A 34 16.48 -6.55 9.98
C ASP A 34 15.24 -6.09 9.21
N PRO A 35 15.32 -5.92 7.88
CA PRO A 35 14.14 -5.71 7.06
C PRO A 35 13.13 -6.85 7.21
N PHE A 36 11.85 -6.52 7.18
CA PHE A 36 10.78 -7.51 7.24
C PHE A 36 9.68 -7.22 6.23
N LYS A 37 9.04 -8.29 5.76
CA LYS A 37 8.01 -8.25 4.73
C LYS A 37 6.74 -7.59 5.24
N THR A 38 6.15 -6.74 4.40
CA THR A 38 4.88 -6.06 4.66
C THR A 38 3.89 -6.31 3.50
N PRO A 39 2.61 -6.65 3.78
CA PRO A 39 1.62 -6.89 2.73
C PRO A 39 1.38 -5.67 1.81
N ALA A 40 1.36 -4.48 2.39
CA ALA A 40 1.22 -3.23 1.65
C ALA A 40 2.16 -2.16 2.20
N MET A 41 2.57 -1.22 1.33
CA MET A 41 3.25 0.00 1.73
C MET A 41 2.29 1.19 1.82
N ALA A 42 2.66 2.18 2.63
CA ALA A 42 1.94 3.46 2.70
C ALA A 42 2.06 4.28 1.40
N GLY A 43 3.09 4.02 0.58
CA GLY A 43 3.26 4.57 -0.78
C GLY A 43 4.07 5.86 -0.89
N GLY A 44 3.98 6.77 0.09
CA GLY A 44 4.65 8.07 0.00
C GLY A 44 6.19 8.03 0.17
N LEU A 45 6.72 6.98 0.80
CA LEU A 45 8.14 6.85 1.11
C LEU A 45 8.58 5.40 0.86
N PHE A 46 9.38 5.19 -0.17
CA PHE A 46 10.00 3.91 -0.50
C PHE A 46 11.23 4.13 -1.38
N SER A 47 12.04 3.09 -1.54
CA SER A 47 13.16 3.05 -2.49
C SER A 47 13.02 1.81 -3.34
N MET A 48 13.28 1.94 -4.64
CA MET A 48 13.17 0.84 -5.60
C MET A 48 14.25 1.00 -6.67
N ASP A 49 14.76 -0.13 -7.17
CA ASP A 49 15.62 -0.08 -8.35
C ASP A 49 14.87 0.55 -9.53
N LYS A 50 15.55 1.45 -10.25
CA LYS A 50 14.93 2.21 -11.34
C LYS A 50 14.48 1.30 -12.48
N ASN A 51 15.33 0.34 -12.87
CA ASN A 51 15.02 -0.54 -13.99
C ASN A 51 13.86 -1.47 -13.61
N TYR A 52 13.89 -2.01 -12.39
CA TYR A 52 12.80 -2.85 -11.87
C TYR A 52 11.47 -2.09 -11.79
N PHE A 53 11.47 -0.81 -11.38
CA PHE A 53 10.27 0.02 -11.37
C PHE A 53 9.63 0.14 -12.77
N PHE A 54 10.43 0.38 -13.81
CA PHE A 54 9.93 0.48 -15.18
C PHE A 54 9.59 -0.90 -15.79
N GLU A 55 10.32 -1.96 -15.43
CA GLU A 55 10.03 -3.33 -15.86
C GLU A 55 8.67 -3.79 -15.34
N LEU A 56 8.31 -3.45 -14.10
CA LEU A 56 6.97 -3.70 -13.57
C LEU A 56 5.90 -2.84 -14.24
N GLY A 57 6.24 -1.83 -15.05
CA GLY A 57 5.27 -0.95 -15.70
C GLY A 57 5.01 0.37 -14.95
N SER A 58 5.92 0.82 -14.09
CA SER A 58 5.84 2.11 -13.39
C SER A 58 4.57 2.29 -12.54
N TYR A 59 3.79 3.36 -12.67
CA TYR A 59 2.46 3.48 -12.09
C TYR A 59 1.40 3.38 -13.19
N ASP A 60 0.18 3.00 -12.82
CA ASP A 60 -0.97 3.08 -13.73
C ASP A 60 -1.27 4.56 -14.08
N GLU A 61 -0.95 4.94 -15.32
CA GLU A 61 -1.07 6.30 -15.83
C GLU A 61 -2.52 6.85 -15.82
N GLN A 62 -3.53 5.97 -15.71
CA GLN A 62 -4.93 6.38 -15.65
C GLN A 62 -5.40 6.68 -14.21
N MET A 63 -4.58 6.41 -13.19
CA MET A 63 -4.88 6.85 -11.83
C MET A 63 -4.83 8.37 -11.73
N LYS A 64 -5.83 8.96 -11.07
CA LYS A 64 -5.98 10.41 -10.99
C LYS A 64 -5.68 10.90 -9.58
N ILE A 65 -4.87 11.95 -9.49
CA ILE A 65 -4.63 12.80 -8.31
C ILE A 65 -4.10 12.06 -7.08
N TRP A 66 -4.90 11.21 -6.43
CA TRP A 66 -4.55 10.57 -5.17
C TRP A 66 -5.41 9.34 -4.88
N GLY A 67 -4.77 8.30 -4.33
CA GLY A 67 -5.41 7.16 -3.69
C GLY A 67 -5.36 5.90 -4.54
N GLY A 68 -5.02 4.77 -3.90
CA GLY A 68 -4.98 3.44 -4.51
C GLY A 68 -3.64 3.04 -5.12
N GLU A 69 -2.80 4.00 -5.51
CA GLU A 69 -1.51 3.74 -6.17
C GLU A 69 -0.54 2.94 -5.30
N ASN A 70 -0.61 3.15 -3.98
CA ASN A 70 0.23 2.45 -3.02
C ASN A 70 -0.17 0.96 -2.90
N LEU A 71 -1.46 0.65 -2.99
CA LEU A 71 -1.96 -0.74 -2.96
C LEU A 71 -1.72 -1.44 -4.29
N GLU A 72 -1.97 -0.75 -5.40
CA GLU A 72 -1.69 -1.26 -6.75
C GLU A 72 -0.24 -1.70 -6.89
N LEU A 73 0.70 -0.82 -6.57
CA LEU A 73 2.12 -1.15 -6.67
C LEU A 73 2.52 -2.23 -5.64
N SER A 74 1.91 -2.26 -4.45
CA SER A 74 2.15 -3.34 -3.47
C SER A 74 1.71 -4.71 -4.01
N PHE A 75 0.51 -4.78 -4.59
CA PHE A 75 -0.04 -6.01 -5.16
C PHE A 75 0.78 -6.48 -6.34
N ARG A 76 1.10 -5.56 -7.25
CA ARG A 76 1.94 -5.84 -8.41
C ARG A 76 3.31 -6.36 -8.03
N VAL A 77 4.01 -5.71 -7.09
CA VAL A 77 5.33 -6.18 -6.64
C VAL A 77 5.24 -7.60 -6.09
N TRP A 78 4.28 -7.90 -5.21
CA TRP A 78 4.14 -9.24 -4.63
C TRP A 78 3.75 -10.31 -5.66
N GLN A 79 2.75 -10.02 -6.49
CA GLN A 79 2.19 -10.98 -7.44
C GLN A 79 3.09 -11.21 -8.66
N CYS A 80 3.97 -10.26 -8.97
CA CYS A 80 4.96 -10.38 -10.04
C CYS A 80 6.35 -10.86 -9.56
N GLY A 81 6.47 -11.35 -8.32
CA GLY A 81 7.66 -12.07 -7.83
C GLY A 81 8.66 -11.27 -7.01
N GLY A 82 8.37 -10.00 -6.70
CA GLY A 82 9.15 -9.18 -5.78
C GLY A 82 8.69 -9.29 -4.31
N SER A 83 9.22 -8.40 -3.47
CA SER A 83 8.79 -8.21 -2.09
C SER A 83 8.66 -6.73 -1.74
N VAL A 84 7.78 -6.44 -0.78
CA VAL A 84 7.67 -5.13 -0.14
C VAL A 84 8.13 -5.26 1.30
N GLU A 85 9.06 -4.40 1.73
CA GLU A 85 9.73 -4.53 3.03
C GLU A 85 9.79 -3.19 3.78
N ILE A 86 9.76 -3.28 5.11
CA ILE A 86 10.03 -2.16 6.01
C ILE A 86 11.45 -2.33 6.54
N ALA A 87 12.31 -1.33 6.29
CA ALA A 87 13.69 -1.30 6.76
C ALA A 87 13.80 -0.51 8.08
N PRO A 88 13.92 -1.16 9.25
CA PRO A 88 13.80 -0.51 10.56
C PRO A 88 14.93 0.46 10.86
N CYS A 89 16.12 0.24 10.32
CA CYS A 89 17.24 1.16 10.48
C CYS A 89 17.09 2.46 9.66
N SER A 90 16.23 2.48 8.64
CA SER A 90 15.99 3.64 7.78
C SER A 90 14.82 4.48 8.30
N HIS A 91 15.13 5.61 8.94
CA HIS A 91 14.13 6.48 9.57
C HIS A 91 13.89 7.74 8.75
N VAL A 92 12.63 8.00 8.39
CA VAL A 92 12.19 9.26 7.78
C VAL A 92 10.96 9.79 8.50
N GLY A 93 11.01 11.03 8.96
CA GLY A 93 9.88 11.70 9.59
C GLY A 93 8.86 12.18 8.56
N HIS A 94 7.58 11.87 8.75
CA HIS A 94 6.48 12.36 7.93
C HIS A 94 5.45 13.10 8.79
N LEU A 95 5.11 14.34 8.42
CA LEU A 95 4.09 15.14 9.08
C LEU A 95 2.70 14.75 8.56
N PHE A 96 2.01 13.89 9.31
CA PHE A 96 0.64 13.49 8.98
C PHE A 96 -0.33 14.68 9.06
N ARG A 97 -1.07 14.91 7.98
CA ARG A 97 -2.09 15.95 7.89
C ARG A 97 -3.46 15.37 8.26
N LYS A 98 -4.34 16.21 8.82
CA LYS A 98 -5.74 15.84 9.10
C LYS A 98 -6.63 15.84 7.85
N SER A 99 -6.27 16.61 6.83
CA SER A 99 -7.01 16.75 5.58
C SER A 99 -6.07 16.86 4.39
N SER A 100 -6.56 16.44 3.22
CA SER A 100 -5.84 16.57 1.95
C SER A 100 -5.75 18.04 1.55
N PRO A 101 -4.58 18.52 1.08
CA PRO A 101 -4.42 19.86 0.52
C PRO A 101 -4.92 19.97 -0.93
N TYR A 102 -5.21 18.84 -1.59
CA TYR A 102 -5.52 18.81 -3.02
C TYR A 102 -6.96 19.22 -3.30
N THR A 103 -7.17 19.82 -4.46
CA THR A 103 -8.49 20.03 -5.03
C THR A 103 -8.88 18.81 -5.87
N PHE A 104 -10.11 18.34 -5.69
CA PHE A 104 -10.64 17.16 -6.35
C PHE A 104 -11.83 17.57 -7.23
N PRO A 105 -11.63 17.79 -8.54
CA PRO A 105 -12.74 18.03 -9.46
C PRO A 105 -13.72 16.85 -9.42
N GLY A 106 -15.00 17.08 -9.15
CA GLY A 106 -16.00 16.00 -8.97
C GLY A 106 -16.06 15.41 -7.55
N GLY A 107 -15.14 15.81 -6.66
CA GLY A 107 -15.06 15.34 -5.28
C GLY A 107 -14.08 14.20 -5.07
N VAL A 108 -13.64 14.03 -3.82
CA VAL A 108 -12.63 13.01 -3.45
C VAL A 108 -13.11 11.60 -3.78
N GLY A 109 -14.41 11.34 -3.59
CA GLY A 109 -15.00 10.02 -3.78
C GLY A 109 -14.86 9.50 -5.21
N GLU A 110 -15.26 10.28 -6.21
CA GLU A 110 -15.23 9.84 -7.62
C GLU A 110 -13.81 9.44 -8.06
N ILE A 111 -12.82 10.26 -7.69
CA ILE A 111 -11.41 10.01 -8.00
C ILE A 111 -10.88 8.80 -7.24
N LEU A 112 -11.09 8.77 -5.92
CA LEU A 112 -10.57 7.70 -5.06
C LEU A 112 -11.18 6.35 -5.44
N TYR A 113 -12.51 6.24 -5.50
CA TYR A 113 -13.19 4.99 -5.83
C TYR A 113 -12.91 4.55 -7.27
N GLY A 114 -12.74 5.50 -8.19
CA GLY A 114 -12.27 5.21 -9.54
C GLY A 114 -10.90 4.53 -9.54
N ASN A 115 -9.92 5.08 -8.82
CA ASN A 115 -8.59 4.47 -8.72
C ASN A 115 -8.64 3.11 -8.00
N LEU A 116 -9.35 3.01 -6.88
CA LEU A 116 -9.47 1.76 -6.10
C LEU A 116 -10.18 0.65 -6.89
N ALA A 117 -11.20 0.98 -7.69
CA ALA A 117 -11.85 0.03 -8.59
C ALA A 117 -10.87 -0.52 -9.63
N ARG A 118 -9.95 0.31 -10.16
CA ARG A 118 -8.89 -0.17 -11.07
C ARG A 118 -7.96 -1.15 -10.37
N VAL A 119 -7.58 -0.89 -9.12
CA VAL A 119 -6.78 -1.84 -8.31
C VAL A 119 -7.51 -3.16 -8.18
N ALA A 120 -8.79 -3.13 -7.77
CA ALA A 120 -9.59 -4.33 -7.55
C ALA A 120 -9.75 -5.16 -8.83
N LEU A 121 -10.10 -4.51 -9.95
CA LEU A 121 -10.37 -5.19 -11.21
C LEU A 121 -9.14 -5.86 -11.83
N VAL A 122 -7.94 -5.35 -11.56
CA VAL A 122 -6.69 -5.89 -12.14
C VAL A 122 -6.01 -6.92 -11.24
N TRP A 123 -6.04 -6.71 -9.91
CA TRP A 123 -5.13 -7.41 -9.00
C TRP A 123 -5.81 -8.29 -7.95
N MET A 124 -7.14 -8.33 -7.89
CA MET A 124 -7.86 -9.03 -6.82
C MET A 124 -8.70 -10.22 -7.30
N ASP A 125 -8.76 -10.51 -8.59
CA ASP A 125 -9.54 -11.63 -9.14
C ASP A 125 -10.96 -11.70 -8.53
N GLU A 126 -11.41 -12.87 -8.07
CA GLU A 126 -12.71 -13.04 -7.39
C GLU A 126 -12.84 -12.22 -6.08
N TRP A 127 -11.72 -11.87 -5.43
CA TRP A 127 -11.74 -11.08 -4.20
C TRP A 127 -12.18 -9.63 -4.44
N ALA A 128 -12.15 -9.16 -5.69
CA ALA A 128 -12.71 -7.86 -6.06
C ALA A 128 -14.19 -7.73 -5.67
N GLU A 129 -14.94 -8.85 -5.60
CA GLU A 129 -16.34 -8.86 -5.15
C GLU A 129 -16.51 -8.25 -3.75
N PHE A 130 -15.54 -8.45 -2.85
CA PHE A 130 -15.60 -7.84 -1.52
C PHE A 130 -15.50 -6.32 -1.59
N TYR A 131 -14.60 -5.78 -2.41
CA TYR A 131 -14.48 -4.33 -2.59
C TYR A 131 -15.79 -3.72 -3.10
N PHE A 132 -16.40 -4.32 -4.13
CA PHE A 132 -17.66 -3.84 -4.69
C PHE A 132 -18.87 -4.05 -3.78
N LYS A 133 -18.84 -5.00 -2.84
CA LYS A 133 -19.88 -5.14 -1.81
C LYS A 133 -19.86 -4.00 -0.79
N PHE A 134 -18.67 -3.52 -0.44
CA PHE A 134 -18.52 -2.38 0.47
C PHE A 134 -18.70 -1.03 -0.23
N ASN A 135 -18.47 -0.99 -1.56
CA ASN A 135 -18.60 0.20 -2.39
C ASN A 135 -19.51 -0.10 -3.61
N PRO A 136 -20.84 -0.23 -3.39
CA PRO A 136 -21.81 -0.59 -4.44
C PRO A 136 -22.09 0.54 -5.44
#